data_AF-A0A9D8SMR0-F1
#
_entry.id   AF-A0A9D8SMR0-F1
#
_cell.length_a   1.000
_cell.length_b   1.000
_cell.length_c   1.000
_cell.angle_alpha   90.00
_cell.angle_beta   90.00
_cell.angle_gamma   90.00
#
_symmetry.space_group_name_H-M   'P 1'
#
loop_
_entity.id
_entity.type
_entity.pdbx_description
1 polymer ?
#
loop_
_entity_poly.entity_id
_entity_poly.type
_entity_poly.pdbx_seq_one_letter_code
_entity_poly.pdbx_strand_id
1 'polypeptide(L)' 'MKKITMIFCGLVLLVSVGCGPSKPPAVIAPSFDPAAIAAKSMDLYDKNGDKKLDAEELKATPAIAFSAKTI' A
#
# COMPACT_ATOMS: atom_id res chain seq x y z
N MET A 1 44.37 -27.91 24.85
CA MET A 1 42.94 -28.06 25.23
C MET A 1 42.24 -26.70 25.47
N LYS A 2 42.85 -25.72 26.16
CA LYS A 2 42.26 -24.38 26.42
C LYS A 2 41.92 -23.52 25.17
N LYS A 3 42.62 -23.73 24.04
CA LYS A 3 42.43 -22.92 22.81
C LYS A 3 41.17 -23.28 22.01
N ILE A 4 40.70 -24.54 22.09
CA ILE A 4 39.54 -25.04 21.33
C ILE A 4 38.22 -24.54 21.98
N THR A 5 38.18 -24.46 23.31
CA THR A 5 37.02 -23.93 24.05
C THR A 5 36.76 -22.44 23.78
N MET A 6 37.80 -21.66 23.52
CA MET A 6 37.67 -20.22 23.25
C MET A 6 37.13 -19.92 21.84
N ILE A 7 37.48 -20.75 20.85
CA ILE A 7 36.99 -20.64 19.47
C ILE A 7 35.51 -21.03 19.38
N PHE A 8 35.09 -22.06 20.13
CA PHE A 8 33.70 -22.51 20.17
C PHE A 8 32.77 -21.46 20.81
N CYS A 9 33.24 -20.72 21.80
CA CYS A 9 32.48 -19.65 22.46
C CYS A 9 32.28 -18.42 21.54
N GLY A 10 33.29 -18.09 20.72
CA GLY A 10 33.19 -16.99 19.75
C GLY A 10 32.22 -17.27 18.60
N LEU A 11 32.15 -18.50 18.12
CA LEU A 11 31.26 -18.90 17.02
C LEU A 11 29.77 -18.85 17.43
N VAL A 12 29.46 -19.16 18.70
CA VAL A 12 28.09 -19.13 19.24
C VAL A 12 27.54 -17.70 19.36
N LEU A 13 28.39 -16.71 19.61
CA LEU A 13 27.95 -15.30 19.71
C LEU A 13 27.68 -14.66 18.33
N LEU A 14 28.34 -15.13 17.27
CA LEU A 14 28.17 -14.64 15.90
C LEU A 14 26.83 -15.04 15.27
N VAL A 15 26.24 -16.18 15.69
CA VAL A 15 24.92 -16.63 15.19
C VAL A 15 23.74 -15.97 15.90
N SER A 16 23.95 -15.31 17.04
CA SER A 16 22.86 -14.65 17.80
C SER A 16 22.51 -13.23 17.33
N VAL A 17 23.33 -12.58 16.50
CA VAL A 17 23.10 -11.20 16.03
C VAL A 17 22.28 -11.11 14.73
N GLY A 18 21.98 -12.24 14.08
CA GLY A 18 21.34 -12.27 12.76
C GLY A 18 19.83 -12.50 12.71
N CYS A 19 19.19 -12.94 13.82
CA CYS A 19 17.76 -13.28 13.82
C CYS A 19 17.09 -12.82 15.11
N GLY A 20 17.17 -11.50 15.38
CA GLY A 20 16.35 -10.89 16.40
C GLY A 20 14.91 -10.72 15.91
N PRO A 21 13.88 -10.79 16.78
CA PRO A 21 12.46 -10.59 16.43
C PRO A 21 12.11 -9.15 16.01
N SER A 22 13.11 -8.31 15.75
CA SER A 22 13.01 -6.90 15.38
C SER A 22 12.56 -6.74 13.93
N LYS A 23 11.34 -7.19 13.62
CA LYS A 23 10.69 -6.85 12.37
C LYS A 23 10.32 -5.36 12.45
N PRO A 24 10.64 -4.53 11.44
CA PRO A 24 10.09 -3.18 11.40
C PRO A 24 8.56 -3.27 11.50
N PRO A 25 7.90 -2.31 12.18
CA PRO A 25 6.46 -2.30 12.28
C PRO A 25 5.85 -2.37 10.89
N ALA A 26 4.82 -3.20 10.73
CA ALA A 26 4.13 -3.32 9.46
C ALA A 26 3.60 -1.94 9.05
N VAL A 27 3.75 -1.58 7.77
CA VAL A 27 3.14 -0.38 7.22
C VAL A 27 1.63 -0.56 7.33
N ILE A 28 0.99 0.32 8.10
CA ILE A 28 -0.47 0.33 8.22
C ILE A 28 -1.02 0.84 6.89
N ALA A 29 -1.82 0.01 6.21
CA ALA A 29 -2.49 0.43 4.99
C ALA A 29 -3.48 1.57 5.32
N PRO A 30 -3.54 2.63 4.50
CA PRO A 30 -4.55 3.65 4.67
C PRO A 30 -5.93 3.01 4.49
N SER A 31 -6.84 3.32 5.43
CA SER A 31 -8.25 2.97 5.28
C SER A 31 -8.90 3.97 4.31
N PHE A 32 -9.62 3.45 3.32
CA PHE A 32 -10.40 4.26 2.39
C PHE A 32 -11.85 3.79 2.37
N ASP A 33 -12.78 4.74 2.23
CA ASP A 33 -14.21 4.50 2.05
C ASP A 33 -14.54 4.67 0.56
N PRO A 34 -14.77 3.57 -0.19
CA PRO A 34 -15.07 3.64 -1.61
C PRO A 34 -16.34 4.45 -1.91
N ALA A 35 -17.35 4.40 -1.04
CA ALA A 35 -18.61 5.09 -1.26
C ALA A 35 -18.42 6.61 -1.12
N ALA A 36 -17.68 7.04 -0.09
CA ALA A 36 -17.36 8.46 0.08
C ALA A 36 -16.48 9.01 -1.05
N ILE A 37 -15.55 8.20 -1.57
CA ILE A 37 -14.71 8.60 -2.71
C ILE A 37 -15.56 8.73 -3.98
N ALA A 38 -16.42 7.76 -4.27
CA ALA A 38 -17.31 7.80 -5.42
C ALA A 38 -18.25 9.02 -5.38
N ALA A 39 -18.84 9.30 -4.21
CA ALA A 39 -19.68 10.48 -4.02
C ALA A 39 -18.93 11.79 -4.32
N LYS A 40 -17.71 11.95 -3.78
CA LYS A 40 -16.86 13.11 -4.07
C LYS A 40 -16.48 13.21 -5.54
N SER A 41 -16.24 12.08 -6.22
CA SER A 41 -15.98 12.09 -7.66
C SER A 41 -17.18 12.61 -8.45
N MET A 42 -18.40 12.20 -8.08
CA MET A 42 -19.61 12.75 -8.70
C MET A 42 -19.71 14.26 -8.47
N ASP A 43 -19.56 14.74 -7.23
CA ASP A 43 -19.62 16.18 -6.92
C ASP A 43 -18.58 17.01 -7.71
N LEU A 44 -17.42 16.42 -8.01
CA LEU A 44 -16.35 17.11 -8.73
C LEU A 44 -16.56 17.14 -10.24
N TYR A 45 -17.08 16.05 -10.81
CA TYR A 45 -17.01 15.83 -12.26
C TYR A 45 -18.37 15.78 -12.97
N ASP A 46 -19.46 15.44 -12.27
CA ASP A 46 -20.82 15.53 -12.78
C ASP A 46 -21.26 17.00 -12.78
N LYS A 47 -21.09 17.66 -13.92
CA LYS A 47 -21.40 19.08 -14.12
C LYS A 47 -22.87 19.29 -14.46
N ASN A 48 -23.49 18.31 -15.10
CA ASN A 48 -24.86 18.40 -15.56
C ASN A 48 -25.87 17.94 -14.47
N GLY A 49 -25.42 17.27 -13.42
CA GLY A 49 -26.20 16.81 -12.28
C GLY A 49 -27.06 15.57 -12.57
N ASP A 50 -26.76 14.81 -13.61
CA ASP A 50 -27.55 13.65 -14.05
C ASP A 50 -27.19 12.36 -13.31
N LYS A 51 -26.24 12.44 -12.36
CA LYS A 51 -25.69 11.34 -11.58
C LYS A 51 -24.95 10.31 -12.42
N LYS A 52 -24.46 10.71 -13.59
CA LYS A 52 -23.59 9.93 -14.47
C LYS A 52 -22.42 10.80 -14.90
N LEU A 53 -21.43 10.16 -15.54
CA LEU A 53 -20.33 10.87 -16.17
C LEU A 53 -20.41 10.60 -17.67
N ASP A 54 -20.65 11.64 -18.44
CA ASP A 54 -20.69 11.57 -19.90
C ASP A 54 -19.27 11.58 -20.51
N ALA A 55 -19.21 11.47 -21.84
CA ALA A 55 -17.94 11.41 -22.57
C ALA A 55 -17.12 12.70 -22.48
N GLU A 56 -17.73 13.83 -22.15
CA GLU A 56 -17.05 15.12 -21.98
C GLU A 56 -16.54 15.28 -20.55
N GLU A 57 -17.34 14.88 -19.56
CA GLU A 57 -16.97 14.87 -18.14
C GLU A 57 -15.83 13.89 -17.87
N LEU A 58 -15.84 12.70 -18.51
CA LEU A 58 -14.76 11.72 -18.40
C LEU A 58 -13.42 12.22 -18.94
N LYS A 59 -13.39 13.21 -19.84
CA LYS A 59 -12.13 13.81 -20.32
C LYS A 59 -11.38 14.53 -19.20
N ALA A 60 -12.10 15.05 -18.20
CA ALA A 60 -11.50 15.66 -17.02
C ALA A 60 -10.90 14.61 -16.07
N THR A 61 -11.23 13.32 -16.25
CA THR A 61 -10.80 12.21 -15.38
C THR A 61 -10.29 10.99 -16.16
N PRO A 62 -9.04 11.02 -16.64
CA PRO A 62 -8.47 9.91 -17.41
C PRO A 62 -8.49 8.56 -16.68
N ALA A 63 -8.31 8.56 -15.36
CA ALA A 63 -8.32 7.35 -14.54
C ALA A 63 -9.69 6.67 -14.48
N ILE A 64 -10.77 7.46 -14.36
CA ILE A 64 -12.14 6.94 -14.38
C ILE A 64 -12.50 6.49 -15.79
N ALA A 65 -12.12 7.25 -16.81
CA ALA A 65 -12.33 6.89 -18.22
C ALA A 65 -11.65 5.56 -18.59
N PHE A 66 -10.43 5.32 -18.10
CA PHE A 66 -9.72 4.06 -18.29
C PHE A 66 -10.45 2.89 -17.62
N SER A 67 -10.89 3.07 -16.37
CA SER A 67 -11.62 2.03 -15.63
C SER A 67 -12.98 1.73 -16.26
N ALA A 68 -13.69 2.75 -16.75
CA ALA A 68 -14.97 2.60 -17.45
C ALA A 68 -14.85 1.83 -18.78
N LYS A 69 -13.66 1.79 -19.39
CA LYS A 69 -13.39 1.04 -20.63
C LYS A 69 -13.08 -0.44 -20.39
N THR A 70 -12.76 -0.82 -19.15
CA THR A 70 -12.32 -2.18 -18.79
C THR A 70 -13.43 -3.05 -18.18
N ILE A 71 -14.61 -2.48 -17.96
CA ILE A 71 -15.88 -3.16 -17.64
C ILE A 71 -16.74 -3.31 -18.89
#